data_AF-A0A9E5NWP9-F1
#
_entry.id   AF-A0A9E5NWP9-F1
#
_cell.length_a   1.000
_cell.length_b   1.000
_cell.length_c   1.000
_cell.angle_alpha   90.00
_cell.angle_beta   90.00
_cell.angle_gamma   90.00
#
_symmetry.space_group_name_H-M   'P 1'
#
loop_
_entity.id
_entity.type
_entity.pdbx_description
1 polymer ?
#
loop_
_entity_poly.entity_id
_entity_poly.type
_entity_poly.pdbx_seq_one_letter_code
_entity_poly.pdbx_strand_id
1 'polypeptide(L)'
;MEKSIAGPLAGKNLKKITSIRTSWKSWTERNPQTTVLSTDTGYERNYSRDPYEGYYRSLGIWFPVGDVRKDLSPKEMVLGIEMGREARAYPLSKLKEEPGLLRDKLGEETIQIEVAPDGGILRVTDNHGEEIPSIFAYWFAWQAFHPETTVYREED
;
A
#
# COMPACT_ATOMS: atom_id res chain seq x y z
N MET A 1 8.24 6.32 9.87
CA MET A 1 8.91 7.65 9.89
C MET A 1 7.85 8.71 9.62
N GLU A 2 7.38 9.44 10.64
CA GLU A 2 6.20 10.34 10.53
C GLU A 2 6.50 11.80 10.92
N LYS A 3 7.77 12.08 11.24
CA LYS A 3 8.20 13.32 11.87
C LYS A 3 8.72 14.29 10.82
N SER A 4 8.19 15.50 10.80
CA SER A 4 8.66 16.56 9.91
C SER A 4 10.13 16.87 10.18
N ILE A 5 10.93 16.95 9.11
CA ILE A 5 12.40 17.04 9.20
C ILE A 5 12.87 18.50 9.32
N ALA A 6 12.20 19.44 8.64
CA ALA A 6 12.62 20.84 8.56
C ALA A 6 11.43 21.81 8.55
N GLY A 7 11.73 23.10 8.82
CA GLY A 7 10.76 24.18 8.85
C GLY A 7 10.05 24.36 10.20
N PRO A 8 9.06 25.26 10.31
CA PRO A 8 8.40 25.62 11.57
C PRO A 8 7.65 24.46 12.26
N LEU A 9 7.36 23.39 11.51
CA LEU A 9 6.70 22.19 12.01
C LEU A 9 7.69 21.05 12.27
N ALA A 10 9.00 21.30 12.18
CA ALA A 10 10.03 20.30 12.47
C ALA A 10 9.76 19.62 13.81
N GLY A 11 9.81 18.30 13.79
CA GLY A 11 9.54 17.49 14.95
C GLY A 11 8.08 17.11 15.21
N LYS A 12 7.12 17.65 14.47
CA LYS A 12 5.72 17.22 14.55
C LYS A 12 5.47 15.94 13.77
N ASN A 13 4.62 15.08 14.32
CA ASN A 13 4.10 13.91 13.63
C ASN A 13 2.88 14.29 12.79
N LEU A 14 2.82 13.77 11.57
CA LEU A 14 1.65 13.94 10.70
C LEU A 14 0.60 12.87 11.02
N LYS A 15 -0.68 13.27 11.00
CA LYS A 15 -1.79 12.32 11.04
C LYS A 15 -1.83 11.58 9.70
N LYS A 16 -1.67 10.26 9.73
CA LYS A 16 -1.92 9.41 8.56
C LYS A 16 -3.39 9.45 8.19
N ILE A 17 -3.67 9.57 6.90
CA ILE A 17 -5.01 9.48 6.34
C ILE A 17 -5.09 8.24 5.45
N THR A 18 -6.26 7.62 5.39
CA THR A 18 -6.47 6.45 4.54
C THR A 18 -6.39 6.85 3.07
N SER A 19 -5.70 6.02 2.29
CA SER A 19 -5.70 6.08 0.83
C SER A 19 -6.01 4.69 0.30
N ILE A 20 -6.87 4.62 -0.71
CA ILE A 20 -7.30 3.35 -1.31
C ILE A 20 -6.62 3.21 -2.67
N ARG A 21 -6.10 2.02 -2.97
CA ARG A 21 -5.61 1.65 -4.31
C ARG A 21 -6.50 0.55 -4.87
N THR A 22 -7.37 0.93 -5.79
CA THR A 22 -8.33 0.05 -6.46
C THR A 22 -8.24 0.23 -7.97
N SER A 23 -8.85 -0.68 -8.74
CA SER A 23 -9.03 -0.47 -10.18
C SER A 23 -10.02 0.64 -10.47
N TRP A 24 -9.88 1.24 -11.66
CA TRP A 24 -10.83 2.25 -12.14
C TRP A 24 -12.25 1.68 -12.24
N LYS A 25 -12.40 0.43 -12.68
CA LYS A 25 -13.69 -0.27 -12.76
C LYS A 25 -14.37 -0.34 -11.38
N SER A 26 -13.68 -0.88 -10.37
CA SER A 26 -14.25 -1.01 -9.03
C SER A 26 -14.50 0.33 -8.34
N TRP A 27 -13.75 1.37 -8.70
CA TRP A 27 -13.99 2.72 -8.22
C TRP A 27 -15.26 3.33 -8.82
N THR A 28 -15.43 3.29 -10.14
CA THR A 28 -16.56 3.93 -10.83
C THR A 28 -17.89 3.21 -10.58
N GLU A 29 -17.87 1.89 -10.39
CA GLU A 29 -19.04 1.12 -9.94
C GLU A 29 -19.57 1.63 -8.59
N ARG A 30 -18.68 2.08 -7.70
CA ARG A 30 -19.04 2.64 -6.38
C ARG A 30 -19.28 4.14 -6.37
N ASN A 31 -18.56 4.87 -7.22
CA ASN A 31 -18.57 6.33 -7.26
C ASN A 31 -18.94 6.79 -8.67
N PRO A 32 -20.18 6.53 -9.14
CA PRO A 32 -20.59 6.76 -10.52
C PRO A 32 -20.58 8.24 -10.93
N GLN A 33 -20.59 9.14 -9.95
CA GLN A 33 -20.52 10.59 -10.15
C GLN A 33 -19.09 11.13 -10.15
N THR A 34 -18.06 10.27 -10.08
CA THR A 34 -16.65 10.69 -10.11
C THR A 34 -16.34 11.42 -11.40
N THR A 35 -15.78 12.62 -11.29
CA THR A 35 -15.18 13.34 -12.41
C THR A 35 -13.68 13.12 -12.47
N VAL A 36 -13.11 13.04 -13.67
CA VAL A 36 -11.67 13.05 -13.90
C VAL A 36 -11.24 14.35 -14.56
N LEU A 37 -10.03 14.82 -14.26
CA LEU A 37 -9.48 16.01 -14.91
C LEU A 37 -9.30 15.74 -16.41
N SER A 38 -9.68 16.70 -17.25
CA SER A 38 -9.46 16.61 -18.70
C SER A 38 -7.96 16.55 -19.02
N THR A 39 -7.60 15.75 -20.03
CA THR A 39 -6.26 15.78 -20.63
C THR A 39 -6.06 16.96 -21.57
N ASP A 40 -7.14 17.65 -21.95
CA ASP A 40 -7.11 18.90 -22.73
C ASP A 40 -6.70 20.08 -21.83
N THR A 41 -5.39 20.22 -21.64
CA THR A 41 -4.78 21.23 -20.74
C THR A 41 -4.13 22.38 -21.49
N GLY A 42 -4.08 22.35 -22.83
CA GLY A 42 -3.29 23.26 -23.66
C GLY A 42 -1.79 22.93 -23.74
N TYR A 43 -1.34 21.81 -23.15
CA TYR A 43 0.05 21.33 -23.21
C TYR A 43 0.14 19.93 -23.82
N GLU A 44 1.19 19.68 -24.61
CA GLU A 44 1.49 18.35 -25.13
C GLU A 44 2.32 17.55 -24.12
N ARG A 45 1.67 16.65 -23.39
CA ARG A 45 2.35 15.66 -22.54
C ARG A 45 1.69 14.30 -22.68
N ASN A 46 2.47 13.30 -23.10
CA ASN A 46 2.01 11.93 -23.19
C ASN A 46 1.99 11.26 -21.80
N TYR A 47 0.87 11.38 -21.09
CA TYR A 47 0.63 10.69 -19.82
C TYR A 47 0.34 9.19 -19.96
N SER A 48 0.19 8.67 -21.19
CA SER A 48 0.03 7.23 -21.43
C SER A 48 1.36 6.47 -21.41
N ARG A 49 2.49 7.18 -21.48
CA ARG A 49 3.81 6.58 -21.35
C ARG A 49 4.26 6.60 -19.89
N ASP A 50 4.45 5.41 -19.33
CA ASP A 50 5.08 5.27 -18.02
C ASP A 50 6.61 5.40 -18.16
N PRO A 51 7.24 6.47 -17.63
CA PRO A 51 8.68 6.65 -17.73
C PRO A 51 9.48 5.63 -16.91
N TYR A 52 8.83 4.88 -16.01
CA TYR A 52 9.46 3.94 -15.09
C TYR A 52 9.14 2.47 -15.41
N GLU A 53 8.52 2.17 -16.55
CA GLU A 53 8.18 0.78 -16.91
C GLU A 53 9.36 -0.19 -16.77
N GLY A 54 10.54 0.19 -17.28
CA GLY A 54 11.75 -0.61 -17.20
C GLY A 54 12.22 -0.83 -15.75
N TYR A 55 11.98 0.13 -14.86
CA TYR A 55 12.31 0.00 -13.45
C TYR A 55 11.48 -1.11 -12.80
N TYR A 56 10.18 -1.15 -13.03
CA TYR A 56 9.30 -2.15 -12.41
C TYR A 56 9.62 -3.59 -12.83
N ARG A 57 10.12 -3.79 -14.06
CA ARG A 57 10.47 -5.12 -14.60
C ARG A 57 11.81 -5.65 -14.09
N SER A 58 12.71 -4.78 -13.68
CA SER A 58 14.00 -5.18 -13.11
C SER A 58 13.87 -5.47 -11.62
N LEU A 59 14.62 -6.43 -11.08
CA LEU A 59 14.71 -6.61 -9.62
C LEU A 59 15.68 -5.59 -8.95
N GLY A 60 16.47 -4.87 -9.75
CA GLY A 60 17.46 -3.92 -9.26
C GLY A 60 16.82 -2.75 -8.52
N ILE A 61 17.34 -2.46 -7.32
CA ILE A 61 16.93 -1.30 -6.52
C ILE A 61 17.88 -0.15 -6.88
N TRP A 62 17.34 0.98 -7.32
CA TRP A 62 18.15 2.14 -7.75
C TRP A 62 18.59 3.04 -6.60
N PHE A 63 18.08 2.81 -5.40
CA PHE A 63 18.37 3.59 -4.21
C PHE A 63 19.05 2.71 -3.17
N PRO A 64 20.01 3.26 -2.40
CA PRO A 64 20.64 2.52 -1.33
C PRO A 64 19.59 2.18 -0.28
N VAL A 65 19.38 0.88 -0.09
CA VAL A 65 18.69 0.32 1.06
C VAL A 65 19.65 -0.63 1.76
N GLY A 66 19.46 -0.84 3.05
CA GLY A 66 20.21 -1.86 3.79
C GLY A 66 19.88 -3.26 3.28
N ASP A 67 20.19 -4.27 4.08
CA ASP A 67 19.85 -5.64 3.73
C ASP A 67 18.34 -5.80 3.50
N VAL A 68 18.00 -6.45 2.38
CA VAL A 68 16.61 -6.75 2.03
C VAL A 68 16.32 -8.18 2.43
N ARG A 69 15.36 -8.34 3.35
CA ARG A 69 14.83 -9.64 3.73
C ARG A 69 14.31 -10.40 2.50
N LYS A 70 14.54 -11.72 2.50
CA LYS A 70 14.32 -12.62 1.33
C LYS A 70 13.01 -13.40 1.38
N ASP A 71 12.19 -13.15 2.38
CA ASP A 71 10.81 -13.60 2.51
C ASP A 71 9.93 -13.22 1.31
N LEU A 72 10.19 -12.07 0.68
CA LEU A 72 9.52 -11.64 -0.55
C LEU A 72 10.51 -11.16 -1.60
N SER A 73 10.08 -11.19 -2.87
CA SER A 73 10.78 -10.47 -3.94
C SER A 73 10.94 -9.00 -3.54
N PRO A 74 12.11 -8.35 -3.75
CA PRO A 74 12.32 -6.97 -3.33
C PRO A 74 11.25 -6.01 -3.84
N LYS A 75 10.74 -6.25 -5.05
CA LYS A 75 9.67 -5.45 -5.68
C LYS A 75 8.30 -6.11 -5.65
N GLU A 76 8.07 -7.05 -4.73
CA GLU A 76 6.72 -7.45 -4.39
C GLU A 76 5.99 -6.24 -3.84
N MET A 77 4.81 -5.93 -4.39
CA MET A 77 3.95 -4.90 -3.82
C MET A 77 3.26 -5.46 -2.59
N VAL A 78 3.33 -4.72 -1.49
CA VAL A 78 2.66 -5.07 -0.23
C VAL A 78 1.70 -3.97 0.16
N LEU A 79 0.58 -4.37 0.75
CA LEU A 79 -0.22 -3.51 1.63
C LEU A 79 0.40 -3.64 3.03
N GLY A 80 1.02 -2.57 3.52
CA GLY A 80 1.54 -2.47 4.88
C GLY A 80 0.49 -1.91 5.82
N ILE A 81 0.29 -2.57 6.95
CA ILE A 81 -0.62 -2.14 8.02
C ILE A 81 0.16 -2.09 9.34
N GLU A 82 -0.04 -1.02 10.10
CA GLU A 82 0.51 -0.84 11.44
C GLU A 82 -0.62 -0.80 12.46
N MET A 83 -0.51 -1.59 13.52
CA MET A 83 -1.41 -1.55 14.69
C MET A 83 -0.58 -1.45 15.96
N GLY A 84 -0.63 -0.30 16.62
CA GLY A 84 0.20 -0.03 17.80
C GLY A 84 1.70 -0.10 17.47
N ARG A 85 2.38 -1.13 17.97
CA ARG A 85 3.81 -1.38 17.70
C ARG A 85 4.04 -2.48 16.67
N GLU A 86 2.98 -3.15 16.23
CA GLU A 86 3.07 -4.25 15.30
C GLU A 86 2.84 -3.78 13.87
N ALA A 87 3.56 -4.41 12.95
CA ALA A 87 3.46 -4.15 11.53
C ALA A 87 3.34 -5.50 10.80
N ARG A 88 2.49 -5.52 9.78
CA ARG A 88 2.38 -6.66 8.86
C ARG A 88 2.33 -6.19 7.42
N ALA A 89 3.08 -6.90 6.58
CA ALA A 89 3.02 -6.76 5.14
C ALA A 89 2.10 -7.85 4.57
N TYR A 90 1.14 -7.42 3.76
CA TYR A 90 0.25 -8.29 3.01
C TYR A 90 0.64 -8.24 1.53
N PRO A 91 1.29 -9.27 0.98
CA PRO A 91 1.62 -9.33 -0.44
C PRO A 91 0.37 -9.19 -1.29
N LEU A 92 0.36 -8.26 -2.24
CA LEU A 92 -0.82 -8.05 -3.09
C LEU A 92 -1.10 -9.25 -3.99
N SER A 93 -0.06 -10.01 -4.36
CA SER A 93 -0.20 -11.29 -5.05
C SER A 93 -1.07 -12.27 -4.25
N LYS A 94 -0.80 -12.45 -2.95
CA LYS A 94 -1.59 -13.31 -2.06
C LYS A 94 -3.00 -12.76 -1.83
N LEU A 95 -3.15 -11.45 -1.60
CA LEU A 95 -4.48 -10.86 -1.41
C LEU A 95 -5.38 -11.04 -2.64
N LYS A 96 -4.81 -10.97 -3.85
CA LYS A 96 -5.56 -11.18 -5.09
C LYS A 96 -6.14 -12.60 -5.21
N GLU A 97 -5.54 -13.58 -4.56
CA GLU A 97 -6.04 -14.97 -4.52
C GLU A 97 -7.19 -15.15 -3.53
N GLU A 98 -7.46 -14.14 -2.68
CA GLU A 98 -8.47 -14.18 -1.61
C GLU A 98 -9.46 -13.00 -1.71
N PRO A 99 -10.26 -12.89 -2.80
CA PRO A 99 -11.26 -11.83 -2.93
C PRO A 99 -12.35 -11.96 -1.85
N GLY A 100 -12.93 -10.83 -1.46
CA GLY A 100 -13.93 -10.75 -0.40
C GLY A 100 -13.38 -10.13 0.88
N LEU A 101 -13.92 -10.55 2.02
CA LEU A 101 -13.55 -9.99 3.32
C LEU A 101 -12.55 -10.89 4.04
N LEU A 102 -11.29 -10.49 4.03
CA LEU A 102 -10.22 -11.14 4.79
C LEU A 102 -10.22 -10.58 6.21
N ARG A 103 -10.12 -11.46 7.21
CA ARG A 103 -9.94 -11.09 8.62
C ARG A 103 -8.63 -11.63 9.12
N ASP A 104 -7.85 -10.77 9.76
CA ASP A 104 -6.55 -11.14 10.32
C ASP A 104 -6.37 -10.48 11.69
N LYS A 105 -5.54 -11.12 12.53
CA LYS A 105 -5.20 -10.61 13.86
C LYS A 105 -3.80 -10.03 13.83
N LEU A 106 -3.68 -8.75 14.18
CA LEU A 106 -2.42 -8.03 14.31
C LEU A 106 -2.37 -7.41 15.70
N GLY A 107 -1.51 -7.96 16.55
CA GLY A 107 -1.53 -7.73 17.99
C GLY A 107 -2.83 -8.18 18.64
N GLU A 108 -3.45 -7.30 19.41
CA GLU A 108 -4.74 -7.57 20.06
C GLU A 108 -5.93 -7.24 19.15
N GLU A 109 -5.67 -6.58 18.01
CA GLU A 109 -6.70 -6.04 17.13
C GLU A 109 -7.04 -7.00 16.00
N THR A 110 -8.31 -7.05 15.62
CA THR A 110 -8.76 -7.72 14.41
C THR A 110 -8.87 -6.69 13.31
N ILE A 111 -8.11 -6.88 12.24
CA ILE A 111 -8.23 -6.07 11.04
C ILE A 111 -9.09 -6.79 10.01
N GLN A 112 -9.75 -6.01 9.17
CA GLN A 112 -10.55 -6.50 8.06
C GLN A 112 -10.10 -5.82 6.77
N ILE A 113 -9.78 -6.63 5.76
CA ILE A 113 -9.35 -6.15 4.43
C ILE A 113 -10.41 -6.60 3.43
N GLU A 114 -11.09 -5.64 2.82
CA GLU A 114 -12.04 -5.89 1.75
C GLU A 114 -11.29 -5.86 0.41
N VAL A 115 -11.26 -6.99 -0.29
CA VAL A 115 -10.54 -7.20 -1.55
C VAL A 115 -11.55 -7.41 -2.68
N ALA A 116 -11.40 -6.64 -3.76
CA ALA A 116 -12.21 -6.78 -4.97
C ALA A 116 -11.88 -8.07 -5.73
N PRO A 117 -12.79 -8.54 -6.61
CA PRO A 117 -12.53 -9.69 -7.47
C PRO A 117 -11.29 -9.55 -8.39
N ASP A 118 -10.83 -8.33 -8.66
CA ASP A 118 -9.63 -8.07 -9.46
C ASP A 118 -8.34 -7.93 -8.62
N GLY A 119 -8.44 -8.08 -7.29
CA GLY A 119 -7.37 -7.91 -6.32
C GLY A 119 -7.17 -6.47 -5.83
N GLY A 120 -7.99 -5.51 -6.27
CA GLY A 120 -7.98 -4.15 -5.74
C GLY A 120 -8.38 -4.12 -4.27
N ILE A 121 -7.70 -3.31 -3.45
CA ILE A 121 -8.09 -3.14 -2.04
C ILE A 121 -9.15 -2.06 -1.98
N LEU A 122 -10.21 -2.37 -1.26
CA LEU A 122 -11.43 -1.57 -1.23
C LEU A 122 -11.57 -0.78 0.05
N ARG A 123 -11.28 -1.43 1.17
CA ARG A 123 -11.30 -0.85 2.49
C ARG A 123 -10.43 -1.67 3.42
N VAL A 124 -9.82 -1.00 4.40
CA VAL A 124 -9.13 -1.62 5.52
C VAL A 124 -9.72 -1.03 6.78
N THR A 125 -10.29 -1.87 7.65
CA THR A 125 -10.91 -1.42 8.91
C THR A 125 -10.47 -2.23 10.10
N ASP A 126 -10.67 -1.71 11.29
CA ASP A 126 -10.64 -2.49 12.53
C ASP A 126 -11.94 -3.32 12.72
N ASN A 127 -12.09 -3.91 13.90
CA ASN A 127 -13.28 -4.64 14.34
C ASN A 127 -14.49 -3.75 14.65
N HIS A 128 -14.28 -2.45 14.83
CA HIS A 128 -15.33 -1.45 15.03
C HIS A 128 -15.84 -0.86 13.70
N GLY A 129 -15.14 -1.13 12.60
CA GLY A 129 -15.44 -0.61 11.26
C GLY A 129 -14.80 0.74 10.98
N GLU A 130 -13.88 1.21 11.83
CA GLU A 130 -13.12 2.44 11.57
C GLU A 130 -12.00 2.16 10.56
N GLU A 131 -11.78 3.07 9.61
CA GLU A 131 -10.73 2.90 8.61
C GLU A 131 -9.33 3.01 9.22
N ILE A 132 -8.49 2.03 8.90
CA ILE A 132 -7.09 1.99 9.31
C ILE A 132 -6.22 2.53 8.16
N PRO A 133 -5.35 3.52 8.42
CA PRO A 133 -4.36 3.95 7.43
C PRO A 133 -3.46 2.78 7.00
N SER A 134 -3.35 2.56 5.70
CA SER A 134 -2.52 1.52 5.12
C SER A 134 -1.65 2.08 4.00
N ILE A 135 -0.52 1.43 3.75
CA ILE A 135 0.50 1.92 2.82
C ILE A 135 0.75 0.89 1.72
N PHE A 136 0.69 1.30 0.47
CA PHE A 136 1.17 0.50 -0.64
C PHE A 136 2.64 0.81 -0.89
N ALA A 137 3.50 -0.20 -0.80
CA ALA A 137 4.92 -0.04 -1.03
C ALA A 137 5.51 -1.29 -1.67
N TYR A 138 6.68 -1.15 -2.30
CA TYR A 138 7.52 -2.31 -2.57
C TYR A 138 8.07 -2.87 -1.27
N TRP A 139 8.23 -4.19 -1.21
CA TRP A 139 8.74 -4.90 -0.04
C TRP A 139 10.06 -4.32 0.47
N PHE A 140 11.03 -4.07 -0.42
CA PHE A 140 12.34 -3.53 -0.06
C PHE A 140 12.23 -2.20 0.71
N ALA A 141 11.22 -1.38 0.40
CA ALA A 141 11.00 -0.08 1.02
C ALA A 141 10.23 -0.24 2.33
N TRP A 142 9.17 -1.04 2.35
CA TRP A 142 8.38 -1.29 3.56
C TRP A 142 9.25 -1.86 4.68
N GLN A 143 9.99 -2.93 4.42
CA GLN A 143 10.82 -3.60 5.42
C GLN A 143 11.95 -2.72 5.93
N ALA A 144 12.47 -1.79 5.12
CA ALA A 144 13.49 -0.84 5.56
C ALA A 144 12.97 0.14 6.64
N PHE A 145 11.68 0.47 6.63
CA PHE A 145 11.04 1.30 7.66
C PHE A 145 10.41 0.47 8.79
N HIS A 146 10.12 -0.82 8.54
CA HIS A 146 9.51 -1.75 9.49
C HIS A 146 10.30 -3.07 9.52
N PRO A 147 11.54 -3.10 10.06
CA PRO A 147 12.41 -4.27 9.99
C PRO A 147 11.83 -5.50 10.69
N GLU A 148 11.04 -5.28 11.75
CA GLU A 148 10.36 -6.32 12.53
C GLU A 148 8.97 -6.69 11.97
N THR A 149 8.59 -6.18 10.79
CA THR A 149 7.28 -6.50 10.20
C THR A 149 7.14 -8.00 9.99
N THR A 150 5.96 -8.54 10.28
CA THR A 150 5.62 -9.91 9.86
C THR A 150 5.13 -9.90 8.41
N VAL A 151 5.17 -11.06 7.73
CA VAL A 151 4.58 -11.23 6.40
C VAL A 151 3.34 -12.10 6.53
N TYR A 152 2.23 -11.67 5.92
CA TYR A 152 1.00 -12.46 5.91
C TYR A 152 1.21 -13.80 5.18
N ARG A 153 0.84 -14.88 5.87
CA ARG A 153 1.04 -16.28 5.45
C ARG A 153 2.45 -16.55 4.95
N GLU A 154 3.46 -16.14 5.71
CA GLU A 154 4.82 -16.65 5.51
C GLU A 154 4.74 -18.19 5.50
N GLU A 155 5.14 -18.83 4.40
CA GLU A 155 5.28 -20.29 4.35
C GLU A 155 6.58 -20.62 5.07
N ASP A 156 6.54 -21.54 6.04
CA ASP A 156 7.73 -22.09 6.71
C ASP A 156 8.63 -22.86 5.73
#